data_AF-A0A2H9SYJ4-F1
#
_entry.id   AF-A0A2H9SYJ4-F1
#
_cell.length_a   1.000
_cell.length_b   1.000
_cell.length_c   1.000
_cell.angle_alpha   90.00
_cell.angle_beta   90.00
_cell.angle_gamma   90.00
#
_symmetry.space_group_name_H-M   'P 1'
#
loop_
_entity.id
_entity.type
_entity.pdbx_description
1 polymer ?
#
loop_
_entity_poly.entity_id
_entity_poly.type
_entity_poly.pdbx_seq_one_letter_code
_entity_poly.pdbx_strand_id
1 'polypeptide(L)'
;MEAKRDETEFDKWFSTYGLITSERILGQYNINLPKKERIASIVTPASFYRRLLKIPLKNVLNGIVLQQANDYHLYAQKLYIDYLLSGESAKPPESQGASTREELEIERQALVALGDELNQMQLKQDGFISQSQKKLITLSDELQRQLSNKRASFAGFEARFSVQLSDAITYALIYSGYHNNDDADGKRIFIAKMSEYCKASFTAEQNEELEIELTPLFAVLEKTEQQIKELLSSVQELSISIRHFRTEFYESILRILNLMNMLPEYRMDAEQDAYNRQLLSFDKTLGEMS
;
A
#
# COMPACT_ATOMS: atom_id res chain seq x y z
N MET A 1 20.41 2.16 3.54
CA MET A 1 20.06 2.73 2.23
C MET A 1 18.59 2.50 1.84
N GLU A 2 17.86 1.57 2.48
CA GLU A 2 16.42 1.33 2.25
C GLU A 2 15.48 2.45 2.76
N ALA A 3 15.79 3.08 3.89
CA ALA A 3 14.92 4.12 4.48
C ALA A 3 14.67 5.33 3.57
N LYS A 4 15.69 5.77 2.79
CA LYS A 4 15.56 6.89 1.83
C LYS A 4 14.72 6.54 0.59
N ARG A 5 14.50 5.25 0.31
CA ARG A 5 13.84 4.76 -0.92
C ARG A 5 12.33 4.57 -0.74
N ASP A 6 11.93 4.14 0.45
CA ASP A 6 10.51 4.08 0.85
C ASP A 6 9.89 5.49 0.99
N GLU A 7 10.71 6.50 1.30
CA GLU A 7 10.28 7.90 1.39
C GLU A 7 9.87 8.48 0.04
N THR A 8 10.60 8.17 -1.04
CA THR A 8 10.38 8.72 -2.39
C THR A 8 9.13 8.19 -3.07
N GLU A 9 8.72 6.94 -2.80
CA GLU A 9 7.45 6.39 -3.27
C GLU A 9 6.27 7.09 -2.60
N PHE A 10 6.38 7.37 -1.29
CA PHE A 10 5.36 8.06 -0.50
C PHE A 10 5.26 9.57 -0.81
N ASP A 11 6.37 10.22 -1.14
CA ASP A 11 6.38 11.65 -1.44
C ASP A 11 5.60 11.98 -2.73
N LYS A 12 5.44 11.01 -3.64
CA LYS A 12 4.59 11.14 -4.84
C LYS A 12 3.08 11.13 -4.52
N TRP A 13 2.68 10.72 -3.31
CA TRP A 13 1.27 10.66 -2.88
C TRP A 13 0.72 11.99 -2.36
N PHE A 14 1.50 13.06 -2.24
CA PHE A 14 1.01 14.37 -1.77
C PHE A 14 0.12 15.13 -2.76
N SER A 15 -0.51 14.43 -3.70
CA SER A 15 -1.60 14.96 -4.51
C SER A 15 -2.90 15.06 -3.70
N THR A 16 -3.86 15.84 -4.20
CA THR A 16 -5.22 15.91 -3.62
C THR A 16 -5.85 14.53 -3.46
N TYR A 17 -5.58 13.60 -4.38
CA TYR A 17 -6.07 12.22 -4.31
C TYR A 17 -5.47 11.44 -3.14
N GLY A 18 -4.16 11.56 -2.91
CA GLY A 18 -3.51 10.88 -1.79
C GLY A 18 -3.94 11.46 -0.45
N LEU A 19 -4.13 12.78 -0.33
CA LEU A 19 -4.67 13.39 0.88
C LEU A 19 -6.08 12.87 1.22
N ILE A 20 -6.99 12.80 0.24
CA ILE A 20 -8.34 12.25 0.44
C ILE A 20 -8.28 10.77 0.82
N THR A 21 -7.42 9.99 0.15
CA THR A 21 -7.24 8.56 0.44
C THR A 21 -6.73 8.35 1.86
N SER A 22 -5.68 9.08 2.26
CA SER A 22 -5.13 9.04 3.61
C SER A 22 -6.14 9.47 4.67
N GLU A 23 -6.93 10.52 4.41
CA GLU A 23 -7.98 10.97 5.34
C GLU A 23 -9.06 9.89 5.54
N ARG A 24 -9.49 9.23 4.46
CA ARG A 24 -10.46 8.12 4.55
C ARG A 24 -9.92 6.94 5.35
N ILE A 25 -8.65 6.58 5.13
CA ILE A 25 -8.01 5.47 5.87
C ILE A 25 -7.90 5.83 7.36
N LEU A 26 -7.42 7.02 7.71
CA LEU A 26 -7.36 7.46 9.11
C LEU A 26 -8.76 7.49 9.75
N GLY A 27 -9.78 7.90 8.99
CA GLY A 27 -11.18 7.86 9.43
C GLY A 27 -11.67 6.45 9.75
N GLN A 28 -11.31 5.45 8.94
CA GLN A 28 -11.61 4.04 9.23
C GLN A 28 -10.91 3.52 10.50
N TYR A 29 -9.78 4.12 10.87
CA TYR A 29 -9.07 3.83 12.11
C TYR A 29 -9.58 4.64 13.31
N ASN A 30 -10.71 5.36 13.16
CA ASN A 30 -11.25 6.27 14.17
C ASN A 30 -10.28 7.39 14.59
N ILE A 31 -9.31 7.74 13.73
CA ILE A 31 -8.33 8.80 13.99
C ILE A 31 -8.86 10.12 13.39
N ASN A 32 -9.45 10.95 14.24
CA ASN A 32 -9.98 12.26 13.84
C ASN A 32 -9.08 13.39 14.35
N LEU A 33 -8.16 13.84 13.50
CA LEU A 33 -7.24 14.94 13.83
C LEU A 33 -7.86 16.33 13.54
N PRO A 34 -7.47 17.36 14.33
CA PRO A 34 -7.81 18.75 14.04
C PRO A 34 -7.38 19.15 12.62
N LYS A 35 -8.15 20.02 11.95
CA LYS A 35 -7.90 20.42 10.54
C LYS A 35 -6.46 20.89 10.29
N LYS A 36 -5.85 21.60 11.25
CA LYS A 36 -4.48 22.12 11.14
C LYS A 36 -3.41 21.01 11.13
N GLU A 37 -3.70 19.87 11.75
CA GLU A 37 -2.76 18.77 11.95
C GLU A 37 -2.94 17.63 10.96
N ARG A 38 -4.10 17.54 10.28
CA ARG A 38 -4.38 16.50 9.27
C ARG A 38 -3.35 16.45 8.14
N ILE A 39 -2.97 17.61 7.60
CA ILE A 39 -2.00 17.65 6.51
C ILE A 39 -0.62 17.30 7.07
N ALA A 40 -0.24 17.88 8.21
CA ALA A 40 1.06 17.65 8.83
C ALA A 40 1.27 16.18 9.23
N SER A 41 0.22 15.47 9.64
CA SER A 41 0.29 14.07 10.03
C SER A 41 0.53 13.13 8.84
N ILE A 42 0.19 13.55 7.62
CA ILE A 42 0.41 12.80 6.39
C ILE A 42 1.74 13.22 5.75
N VAL A 43 2.04 14.52 5.74
CA VAL A 43 3.21 15.10 5.07
C VAL A 43 4.51 14.85 5.82
N THR A 44 4.51 14.98 7.14
CA THR A 44 5.74 14.88 7.92
C THR A 44 6.31 13.45 7.88
N PRO A 45 7.55 13.23 7.37
CA PRO A 45 8.16 11.90 7.30
C PRO A 45 8.27 11.22 8.67
N ALA A 46 8.57 12.02 9.70
CA ALA A 46 8.69 11.60 11.08
C ALA A 46 7.34 11.27 11.76
N SER A 47 6.20 11.49 11.08
CA SER A 47 4.88 11.30 11.69
C SER A 47 4.56 9.83 11.92
N PHE A 48 4.05 9.55 13.11
CA PHE A 48 3.45 8.26 13.44
C PHE A 48 2.29 7.91 12.50
N TYR A 49 1.42 8.87 12.18
CA TYR A 49 0.26 8.65 11.32
C TYR A 49 0.67 8.31 9.88
N ARG A 50 1.71 8.98 9.36
CA ARG A 50 2.29 8.63 8.06
C ARG A 50 2.81 7.19 8.05
N ARG A 51 3.44 6.72 9.14
CA ARG A 51 3.87 5.32 9.27
C ARG A 51 2.70 4.35 9.29
N LEU A 52 1.64 4.66 10.02
CA LEU A 52 0.41 3.86 10.04
C LEU A 52 -0.24 3.73 8.65
N LEU A 53 -0.11 4.76 7.82
CA LEU A 53 -0.63 4.79 6.45
C LEU A 53 0.21 3.99 5.44
N LYS A 54 1.44 3.57 5.77
CA LYS A 54 2.35 2.84 4.86
C LYS A 54 1.73 1.58 4.27
N ILE A 55 1.22 0.72 5.13
CA ILE A 55 0.64 -0.57 4.73
C ILE A 55 -0.59 -0.40 3.84
N PRO A 56 -1.65 0.33 4.25
CA PRO A 56 -2.85 0.43 3.43
C PRO A 56 -2.60 1.14 2.09
N LEU A 57 -1.70 2.13 2.02
CA LEU A 57 -1.37 2.77 0.75
C LEU A 57 -0.58 1.85 -0.20
N LYS A 58 0.36 1.05 0.31
CA LYS A 58 1.00 -0.01 -0.50
C LYS A 58 -0.03 -1.03 -1.00
N ASN A 59 -1.02 -1.39 -0.18
CA ASN A 59 -2.13 -2.26 -0.62
C ASN A 59 -3.00 -1.62 -1.72
N VAL A 60 -3.28 -0.31 -1.65
CA VAL A 60 -3.98 0.41 -2.71
C VAL A 60 -3.16 0.38 -4.01
N LEU A 61 -1.86 0.61 -3.94
CA LEU A 61 -0.97 0.52 -5.10
C LEU A 61 -0.95 -0.89 -5.69
N ASN A 62 -0.85 -1.92 -4.84
CA ASN A 62 -0.92 -3.32 -5.26
C ASN A 62 -2.25 -3.62 -5.97
N GLY A 63 -3.37 -3.09 -5.47
CA GLY A 63 -4.67 -3.21 -6.13
C GLY A 63 -4.68 -2.60 -7.53
N ILE A 64 -4.06 -1.43 -7.73
CA ILE A 64 -3.95 -0.80 -9.05
C ILE A 64 -3.08 -1.66 -10.00
N VAL A 65 -1.92 -2.13 -9.55
CA VAL A 65 -1.03 -2.97 -10.37
C VAL A 65 -1.69 -4.30 -10.72
N LEU A 66 -2.42 -4.89 -9.78
CA LEU A 66 -3.17 -6.12 -10.00
C LEU A 66 -4.32 -5.92 -10.99
N GLN A 67 -4.99 -4.75 -10.97
CA GLN A 67 -5.96 -4.40 -11.99
C GLN A 67 -5.31 -4.30 -13.38
N GLN A 68 -4.12 -3.70 -13.50
CA GLN A 68 -3.38 -3.67 -14.78
C GLN A 68 -3.03 -5.08 -15.28
N ALA A 69 -2.63 -5.99 -14.38
CA ALA A 69 -2.37 -7.38 -14.73
C ALA A 69 -3.65 -8.09 -15.21
N ASN A 70 -4.79 -7.85 -14.56
CA ASN A 70 -6.10 -8.34 -15.00
C ASN A 70 -6.49 -7.81 -16.38
N ASP A 71 -6.26 -6.52 -16.65
CA ASP A 71 -6.59 -5.92 -17.94
C ASP A 71 -5.75 -6.56 -19.06
N TYR A 72 -4.47 -6.85 -18.81
CA TYR A 72 -3.65 -7.65 -19.72
C TYR A 72 -4.18 -9.08 -19.89
N HIS A 73 -4.49 -9.78 -18.80
CA HIS A 73 -5.03 -11.12 -18.85
C HIS A 73 -6.32 -11.17 -19.67
N LEU A 74 -7.25 -10.24 -19.44
CA LEU A 74 -8.51 -10.14 -20.18
C LEU A 74 -8.28 -9.87 -21.67
N TYR A 75 -7.32 -9.01 -22.01
CA TYR A 75 -6.95 -8.79 -23.40
C TYR A 75 -6.40 -10.05 -24.06
N ALA A 76 -5.49 -10.78 -23.39
CA ALA A 76 -4.96 -12.05 -23.90
C ALA A 76 -6.07 -13.09 -24.12
N GLN A 77 -7.04 -13.18 -23.20
CA GLN A 77 -8.20 -14.05 -23.36
C GLN A 77 -9.05 -13.67 -24.57
N LYS A 78 -9.28 -12.38 -24.81
CA LYS A 78 -10.02 -11.89 -25.98
C LYS A 78 -9.33 -12.24 -27.28
N LEU A 79 -8.00 -12.12 -27.36
CA LEU A 79 -7.24 -12.58 -28.53
C LEU A 79 -7.52 -14.05 -28.84
N TYR A 80 -7.51 -14.91 -27.81
CA TYR A 80 -7.82 -16.33 -27.99
C TYR A 80 -9.27 -16.59 -28.37
N ILE A 81 -10.24 -15.85 -27.82
CA ILE A 81 -11.64 -15.97 -28.22
C ILE A 81 -11.80 -15.65 -29.71
N ASP A 82 -11.22 -14.55 -30.17
CA ASP A 82 -11.27 -14.15 -31.58
C ASP A 82 -10.63 -15.21 -32.49
N TYR A 83 -9.47 -15.74 -32.08
CA TYR A 83 -8.77 -16.82 -32.80
C TYR A 83 -9.59 -18.12 -32.83
N LEU A 84 -10.14 -18.57 -31.71
CA LEU A 84 -10.89 -19.82 -31.63
C LEU A 84 -12.21 -19.75 -32.42
N LEU A 85 -12.86 -18.58 -32.45
CA LEU A 85 -14.09 -18.37 -33.22
C LEU A 85 -13.84 -18.23 -34.73
N SER A 86 -12.61 -17.93 -35.15
CA SER A 86 -12.26 -17.86 -36.58
C SER A 86 -12.30 -19.20 -37.32
N GLY A 87 -12.30 -20.32 -36.58
CA GLY A 87 -12.24 -21.67 -37.14
C GLY A 87 -10.84 -22.12 -37.58
N GLU A 88 -9.82 -21.26 -37.46
CA GLU A 88 -8.42 -21.61 -37.76
C GLU A 88 -7.91 -22.75 -36.86
N SER A 89 -8.34 -22.77 -35.60
CA SER A 89 -8.00 -23.82 -34.63
C SER A 89 -8.57 -25.20 -34.96
N ALA A 90 -9.62 -25.28 -35.79
CA ALA A 90 -10.29 -26.53 -36.16
C ALA A 90 -9.69 -27.18 -37.42
N LYS A 91 -8.66 -26.58 -38.01
CA LYS A 91 -8.02 -27.09 -39.23
C LYS A 91 -7.23 -28.38 -38.97
N PRO A 92 -7.17 -29.30 -39.95
CA PRO A 92 -6.50 -30.57 -39.77
C PRO A 92 -4.99 -30.41 -39.53
N PRO A 93 -4.34 -31.36 -38.83
CA PRO A 93 -2.90 -31.30 -38.50
C PRO A 93 -1.98 -31.24 -39.72
N GLU A 94 -2.45 -31.67 -40.88
CA GLU A 94 -1.69 -31.67 -42.14
C GLU A 94 -1.74 -30.31 -42.86
N SER A 95 -2.60 -29.39 -42.42
CA SER A 95 -2.74 -28.08 -43.06
C SER A 95 -1.63 -27.12 -42.63
N GLN A 96 -1.28 -26.17 -43.51
CA GLN A 96 -0.24 -25.17 -43.25
C GLN A 96 -0.50 -24.43 -41.93
N GLY A 97 0.56 -24.20 -41.15
CA GLY A 97 0.47 -23.53 -39.84
C GLY A 97 0.21 -24.47 -38.65
N ALA A 98 0.24 -25.80 -38.85
CA ALA A 98 -0.02 -26.76 -37.77
C ALA A 98 0.90 -26.60 -36.55
N SER A 99 2.20 -26.37 -36.77
CA SER A 99 3.17 -26.12 -35.68
C SER A 99 2.83 -24.85 -34.89
N THR A 100 2.45 -23.77 -35.58
CA THR A 100 2.02 -22.52 -34.94
C THR A 100 0.72 -22.69 -34.16
N ARG A 101 -0.22 -23.51 -34.65
CA ARG A 101 -1.46 -23.81 -33.91
C ARG A 101 -1.20 -24.64 -32.65
N GLU A 102 -0.25 -25.57 -32.70
CA GLU A 102 0.19 -26.34 -31.52
C GLU A 102 0.87 -25.42 -30.50
N GLU A 103 1.79 -24.54 -30.92
CA GLU A 103 2.40 -23.54 -30.06
C GLU A 103 1.37 -22.58 -29.44
N LEU A 104 0.36 -22.16 -30.20
CA LEU A 104 -0.75 -21.35 -29.68
C LEU A 104 -1.56 -22.07 -28.62
N GLU A 105 -1.77 -23.39 -28.75
CA GLU A 105 -2.46 -24.19 -27.73
C GLU A 105 -1.61 -24.35 -26.47
N ILE A 106 -0.29 -24.51 -26.60
CA ILE A 106 0.64 -24.52 -25.46
C ILE A 106 0.59 -23.18 -24.72
N GLU A 107 0.70 -22.06 -25.43
CA GLU A 107 0.58 -20.72 -24.82
C GLU A 107 -0.81 -20.49 -24.21
N ARG A 108 -1.88 -21.09 -24.77
CA ARG A 108 -3.23 -20.99 -24.21
C ARG A 108 -3.31 -21.71 -22.87
N GLN A 109 -2.73 -22.90 -22.77
CA GLN A 109 -2.68 -23.66 -21.52
C GLN A 109 -1.84 -22.93 -20.47
N ALA A 110 -0.70 -22.35 -20.88
CA ALA A 110 0.12 -21.51 -20.00
C ALA A 110 -0.64 -20.27 -19.52
N LEU A 111 -1.40 -19.61 -20.39
CA LEU A 111 -2.23 -18.45 -20.03
C LEU A 111 -3.33 -18.81 -19.01
N VAL A 112 -3.98 -19.96 -19.18
CA VAL A 112 -4.99 -20.44 -18.20
C VAL A 112 -4.34 -20.69 -16.84
N ALA A 113 -3.19 -21.39 -16.81
CA ALA A 113 -2.46 -21.63 -15.57
C ALA A 113 -2.04 -20.32 -14.88
N LEU A 114 -1.50 -19.36 -15.65
CA LEU A 114 -1.14 -18.04 -15.15
C LEU A 114 -2.36 -17.27 -14.62
N GLY A 115 -3.51 -17.42 -15.27
CA GLY A 115 -4.79 -16.87 -14.82
C GLY A 115 -5.26 -17.45 -13.47
N ASP A 116 -5.13 -18.76 -13.28
CA ASP A 116 -5.45 -19.43 -12.02
C ASP A 116 -4.52 -18.97 -10.89
N GLU A 117 -3.22 -18.82 -11.17
CA GLU A 117 -2.25 -18.28 -10.21
C GLU A 117 -2.52 -16.81 -9.86
N LEU A 118 -2.91 -15.98 -10.83
CA LEU A 118 -3.33 -14.60 -10.58
C LEU A 118 -4.56 -14.54 -9.67
N ASN A 119 -5.55 -15.41 -9.89
CA ASN A 119 -6.74 -15.50 -9.03
C ASN A 119 -6.36 -15.88 -7.59
N GLN A 120 -5.41 -16.82 -7.41
CA GLN A 120 -4.89 -17.15 -6.08
C GLN A 120 -4.17 -15.95 -5.45
N MET A 121 -3.41 -15.18 -6.23
CA MET A 121 -2.75 -13.96 -5.76
C MET A 121 -3.75 -12.89 -5.32
N GLN A 122 -4.87 -12.73 -6.02
CA GLN A 122 -5.97 -11.85 -5.62
C GLN A 122 -6.53 -12.22 -4.26
N LEU A 123 -6.86 -13.50 -4.07
CA LEU A 123 -7.36 -14.01 -2.79
C LEU A 123 -6.34 -13.81 -1.67
N LYS A 124 -5.04 -13.99 -1.95
CA LYS A 124 -3.96 -13.74 -1.00
C LYS A 124 -3.88 -12.25 -0.62
N GLN A 125 -3.97 -11.35 -1.60
CA GLN A 125 -3.98 -9.90 -1.38
C GLN A 125 -5.20 -9.47 -0.57
N ASP A 126 -6.40 -9.96 -0.87
CA ASP A 126 -7.62 -9.66 -0.11
C ASP A 126 -7.55 -10.16 1.33
N GLY A 127 -7.04 -11.39 1.51
CA GLY A 127 -6.77 -11.96 2.82
C GLY A 127 -5.79 -11.11 3.63
N PHE A 128 -4.70 -10.64 3.00
CA PHE A 128 -3.73 -9.75 3.63
C PHE A 128 -4.32 -8.38 3.97
N ILE A 129 -5.11 -7.77 3.09
CA ILE A 129 -5.80 -6.50 3.35
C ILE A 129 -6.69 -6.63 4.57
N SER A 130 -7.53 -7.67 4.63
CA SER A 130 -8.42 -7.91 5.76
C SER A 130 -7.67 -8.08 7.09
N GLN A 131 -6.61 -8.89 7.09
CA GLN A 131 -5.79 -9.12 8.29
C GLN A 131 -5.04 -7.87 8.74
N SER A 132 -4.40 -7.16 7.80
CA SER A 132 -3.65 -5.94 8.09
C SER A 132 -4.57 -4.82 8.59
N GLN A 133 -5.73 -4.61 7.95
CA GLN A 133 -6.71 -3.63 8.42
C GLN A 133 -7.22 -3.96 9.82
N LYS A 134 -7.60 -5.21 10.09
CA LYS A 134 -8.04 -5.63 11.44
C LYS A 134 -6.99 -5.34 12.50
N LYS A 135 -5.72 -5.68 12.23
CA LYS A 135 -4.60 -5.40 13.15
C LYS A 135 -4.42 -3.90 13.37
N LEU A 136 -4.38 -3.11 12.30
CA LEU A 136 -4.15 -1.66 12.39
C LEU A 136 -5.31 -0.92 13.06
N ILE A 137 -6.55 -1.32 12.83
CA ILE A 137 -7.73 -0.81 13.55
C ILE A 137 -7.60 -1.12 15.04
N THR A 138 -7.24 -2.36 15.40
CA THR A 138 -7.09 -2.76 16.81
C THR A 138 -6.01 -1.94 17.52
N LEU A 139 -4.87 -1.72 16.85
CA LEU A 139 -3.78 -0.89 17.38
C LEU A 139 -4.20 0.59 17.49
N SER A 140 -4.94 1.09 16.52
CA SER A 140 -5.49 2.44 16.57
C SER A 140 -6.46 2.63 17.73
N ASP A 141 -7.37 1.67 17.95
CA ASP A 141 -8.29 1.71 19.08
C ASP A 141 -7.55 1.65 20.42
N GLU A 142 -6.50 0.84 20.53
CA GLU A 142 -5.62 0.79 21.71
C GLU A 142 -4.93 2.13 21.96
N LEU A 143 -4.39 2.76 20.90
CA LEU A 143 -3.79 4.09 20.97
C LEU A 143 -4.81 5.15 21.40
N GLN A 144 -5.99 5.18 20.81
CA GLN A 144 -7.05 6.15 21.14
C GLN A 144 -7.50 5.99 22.60
N ARG A 145 -7.59 4.75 23.10
CA ARG A 145 -7.85 4.49 24.53
C ARG A 145 -6.76 5.06 25.42
N GLN A 146 -5.49 4.84 25.10
CA GLN A 146 -4.39 5.41 25.89
C GLN A 146 -4.38 6.94 25.83
N LEU A 147 -4.59 7.54 24.67
CA LEU A 147 -4.69 9.00 24.54
C LEU A 147 -5.85 9.57 25.37
N SER A 148 -7.00 8.90 25.37
CA SER A 148 -8.16 9.30 26.18
C SER A 148 -7.91 9.17 27.68
N ASN A 149 -7.28 8.07 28.10
CA ASN A 149 -6.89 7.86 29.50
C ASN A 149 -5.88 8.93 29.97
N LYS A 150 -4.91 9.27 29.12
CA LYS A 150 -3.89 10.26 29.43
C LYS A 150 -4.46 11.67 29.50
N ARG A 151 -5.46 12.01 28.67
CA ARG A 151 -6.21 13.27 28.83
C ARG A 151 -6.83 13.40 30.22
N ALA A 152 -7.38 12.31 30.76
CA ALA A 152 -7.94 12.32 32.11
C ALA A 152 -6.87 12.40 33.20
N SER A 153 -5.75 11.67 33.05
CA SER A 153 -4.66 11.68 34.06
C SER A 153 -3.91 13.00 34.09
N PHE A 154 -3.80 13.70 32.95
CA PHE A 154 -3.09 14.98 32.87
C PHE A 154 -3.88 16.17 33.42
N ALA A 155 -5.17 16.06 33.72
CA ALA A 155 -5.97 17.20 34.20
C ALA A 155 -5.36 17.88 35.45
N GLY A 156 -4.79 17.10 36.38
CA GLY A 156 -4.09 17.65 37.56
C GLY A 156 -2.77 18.34 37.21
N PHE A 157 -2.02 17.79 36.27
CA PHE A 157 -0.76 18.37 35.78
C PHE A 157 -1.02 19.66 34.99
N GLU A 158 -2.00 19.64 34.09
CA GLU A 158 -2.45 20.79 33.29
C GLU A 158 -2.92 21.94 34.17
N ALA A 159 -3.68 21.65 35.23
CA ALA A 159 -4.11 22.66 36.20
C ALA A 159 -2.93 23.23 37.02
N ARG A 160 -1.98 22.39 37.44
CA ARG A 160 -0.81 22.79 38.23
C ARG A 160 0.15 23.69 37.42
N PHE A 161 0.26 23.46 36.12
CA PHE A 161 1.26 24.12 35.27
C PHE A 161 0.68 25.00 34.16
N SER A 162 -0.65 25.16 34.10
CA SER A 162 -1.36 26.00 33.13
C SER A 162 -1.01 25.68 31.67
N VAL A 163 -0.88 24.39 31.34
CA VAL A 163 -0.55 23.90 29.98
C VAL A 163 -1.65 22.97 29.46
N GLN A 164 -1.82 22.89 28.13
CA GLN A 164 -2.66 21.89 27.48
C GLN A 164 -1.77 20.81 26.86
N LEU A 165 -1.77 19.63 27.45
CA LEU A 165 -0.94 18.49 27.05
C LEU A 165 -1.59 17.64 25.97
N SER A 166 -2.93 17.62 25.88
CA SER A 166 -3.60 16.72 24.94
C SER A 166 -3.26 16.98 23.46
N ASP A 167 -3.18 18.26 23.07
CA ASP A 167 -2.75 18.65 21.73
C ASP A 167 -1.23 18.55 21.59
N ALA A 168 -0.48 18.77 22.68
CA ALA A 168 0.98 18.63 22.70
C ALA A 168 1.41 17.18 22.39
N ILE A 169 0.68 16.18 22.89
CA ILE A 169 0.93 14.76 22.57
C ILE A 169 0.68 14.50 21.09
N THR A 170 -0.39 15.06 20.52
CA THR A 170 -0.70 14.91 19.08
C THR A 170 0.38 15.57 18.22
N TYR A 171 0.83 16.76 18.60
CA TYR A 171 1.97 17.44 17.99
C TYR A 171 3.24 16.59 18.06
N ALA A 172 3.55 16.03 19.23
CA ALA A 172 4.71 15.16 19.40
C ALA A 172 4.62 13.87 18.57
N LEU A 173 3.45 13.25 18.42
CA LEU A 173 3.23 12.11 17.52
C LEU A 173 3.50 12.45 16.05
N ILE A 174 3.34 13.71 15.65
CA ILE A 174 3.60 14.17 14.28
C ILE A 174 5.10 14.49 14.08
N TYR A 175 5.74 15.13 15.05
CA TYR A 175 7.06 15.76 14.83
C TYR A 175 8.23 15.13 15.59
N SER A 176 8.01 14.18 16.51
CA SER A 176 9.10 13.57 17.29
C SER A 176 9.91 12.51 16.55
N GLY A 177 9.31 11.82 15.58
CA GLY A 177 9.96 10.68 14.93
C GLY A 177 10.10 9.44 15.83
N TYR A 178 9.37 9.36 16.94
CA TYR A 178 9.48 8.24 17.89
C TYR A 178 9.18 6.87 17.25
N HIS A 179 10.10 5.92 17.34
CA HIS A 179 10.06 4.65 16.57
C HIS A 179 10.80 3.45 17.18
N ASN A 180 11.32 3.50 18.43
CA ASN A 180 11.97 2.32 19.03
C ASN A 180 12.15 2.35 20.55
N ASN A 181 12.33 1.14 21.13
CA ASN A 181 12.22 0.80 22.56
C ASN A 181 13.38 1.23 23.47
N ASP A 182 14.56 1.53 22.93
CA ASP A 182 15.78 1.74 23.74
C ASP A 182 16.39 3.14 23.60
N ASP A 183 15.74 4.02 22.84
CA ASP A 183 16.26 5.36 22.64
C ASP A 183 15.71 6.28 23.74
N ALA A 184 16.45 6.36 24.86
CA ALA A 184 16.21 7.39 25.87
C ALA A 184 16.16 8.79 25.21
N ASP A 185 16.90 9.00 24.13
CA ASP A 185 16.83 10.24 23.37
C ASP A 185 15.52 10.38 22.59
N GLY A 186 14.93 9.29 22.10
CA GLY A 186 13.61 9.29 21.45
C GLY A 186 12.48 9.74 22.38
N LYS A 187 12.45 9.22 23.62
CA LYS A 187 11.46 9.65 24.65
C LYS A 187 11.67 11.12 25.04
N ARG A 188 12.93 11.54 25.20
CA ARG A 188 13.29 12.93 25.48
C ARG A 188 12.90 13.88 24.34
N ILE A 189 13.12 13.48 23.08
CA ILE A 189 12.72 14.25 21.90
C ILE A 189 11.19 14.38 21.87
N PHE A 190 10.45 13.31 22.20
CA PHE A 190 9.00 13.35 22.30
C PHE A 190 8.53 14.41 23.30
N ILE A 191 9.06 14.36 24.53
CA ILE A 191 8.73 15.31 25.60
C ILE A 191 9.18 16.74 25.23
N ALA A 192 10.35 16.91 24.61
CA ALA A 192 10.83 18.19 24.13
C ALA A 192 9.88 18.81 23.09
N LYS A 193 9.31 18.00 22.19
CA LYS A 193 8.28 18.46 21.24
C LYS A 193 6.97 18.83 21.90
N MET A 194 6.59 18.16 22.98
CA MET A 194 5.45 18.60 23.80
C MET A 194 5.72 19.96 24.46
N SER A 195 6.91 20.13 25.04
CA SER A 195 7.37 21.37 25.67
C SER A 195 7.35 22.54 24.67
N GLU A 196 7.84 22.30 23.45
CA GLU A 196 7.83 23.25 22.32
C GLU A 196 6.40 23.70 21.98
N TYR A 197 5.46 22.76 21.88
CA TYR A 197 4.05 23.08 21.60
C TYR A 197 3.42 23.94 22.70
N CYS A 198 3.67 23.59 23.97
CA CYS A 198 3.17 24.33 25.12
C CYS A 198 3.86 25.69 25.32
N LYS A 199 4.95 25.98 24.59
CA LYS A 199 5.81 27.16 24.80
C LYS A 199 6.28 27.30 26.25
N ALA A 200 6.45 26.16 26.92
CA ALA A 200 6.89 26.06 28.30
C ALA A 200 8.21 25.31 28.34
N SER A 201 9.04 25.58 29.33
CA SER A 201 10.24 24.78 29.61
C SER A 201 9.95 23.91 30.82
N PHE A 202 9.85 22.60 30.62
CA PHE A 202 9.67 21.66 31.72
C PHE A 202 10.97 21.48 32.51
N THR A 203 10.87 21.46 33.84
CA THR A 203 11.99 21.15 34.74
C THR A 203 12.36 19.66 34.63
N ALA A 204 13.54 19.28 35.16
CA ALA A 204 13.97 17.88 35.16
C ALA A 204 12.93 16.95 35.85
N GLU A 205 12.40 17.38 36.99
CA GLU A 205 11.36 16.65 37.75
C GLU A 205 10.05 16.51 36.94
N GLN A 206 9.61 17.56 36.25
CA GLN A 206 8.43 17.51 35.39
C GLN A 206 8.62 16.58 34.19
N ASN A 207 9.82 16.56 33.59
CA ASN A 207 10.12 15.66 32.49
C ASN A 207 10.11 14.19 32.95
N GLU A 208 10.64 13.91 34.15
CA GLU A 208 10.61 12.57 34.72
C GLU A 208 9.18 12.11 35.04
N GLU A 209 8.35 12.99 35.62
CA GLU A 209 6.93 12.73 35.87
C GLU A 209 6.17 12.45 34.55
N LEU A 210 6.42 13.25 33.51
CA LEU A 210 5.83 13.04 32.17
C LEU A 210 6.32 11.74 31.53
N GLU A 211 7.59 11.37 31.68
CA GLU A 211 8.13 10.13 31.13
C GLU A 211 7.49 8.90 31.78
N ILE A 212 7.34 8.91 33.11
CA ILE A 212 6.65 7.86 33.86
C ILE A 212 5.19 7.77 33.40
N GLU A 213 4.49 8.90 33.33
CA GLU A 213 3.10 8.93 32.89
C GLU A 213 2.94 8.48 31.43
N LEU A 214 3.85 8.80 30.52
CA LEU A 214 3.76 8.42 29.11
C LEU A 214 4.21 6.99 28.83
N THR A 215 4.76 6.26 29.81
CA THR A 215 5.23 4.88 29.65
C THR A 215 4.21 3.94 28.98
N PRO A 216 2.92 3.91 29.38
CA PRO A 216 1.92 3.08 28.70
C PRO A 216 1.66 3.48 27.25
N LEU A 217 1.77 4.77 26.92
CA LEU A 217 1.63 5.27 25.55
C LEU A 217 2.82 4.80 24.71
N PHE A 218 4.04 4.94 25.22
CA PHE A 218 5.25 4.47 24.54
C PHE A 218 5.17 2.98 24.24
N ALA A 219 4.75 2.15 25.19
CA ALA A 219 4.57 0.71 24.96
C ALA A 219 3.60 0.39 23.79
N VAL A 220 2.53 1.17 23.61
CA VAL A 220 1.60 1.01 22.47
C VAL A 220 2.23 1.47 21.15
N LEU A 221 2.98 2.57 21.16
CA LEU A 221 3.67 3.06 19.96
C LEU A 221 4.74 2.05 19.49
N GLU A 222 5.50 1.50 20.43
CA GLU A 222 6.50 0.46 20.20
C GLU A 222 5.88 -0.81 19.60
N LYS A 223 4.80 -1.32 20.24
CA LYS A 223 4.04 -2.46 19.73
C LYS A 223 3.51 -2.21 18.31
N THR A 224 3.02 -1.00 18.06
CA THR A 224 2.49 -0.62 16.74
C THR A 224 3.59 -0.63 15.69
N GLU A 225 4.74 -0.04 15.99
CA GLU A 225 5.88 -0.01 15.07
C GLU A 225 6.39 -1.42 14.74
N GLN A 226 6.46 -2.32 15.74
CA GLN A 226 6.83 -3.71 15.51
C GLN A 226 5.84 -4.41 14.56
N GLN A 227 4.53 -4.23 14.77
CA GLN A 227 3.52 -4.79 13.87
C GLN A 227 3.57 -4.18 12.46
N ILE A 228 3.86 -2.88 12.34
CA ILE A 228 4.04 -2.22 11.03
C ILE A 228 5.23 -2.83 10.29
N LYS A 229 6.36 -3.08 10.96
CA LYS A 229 7.54 -3.71 10.36
C LYS A 229 7.25 -5.11 9.81
N GLU A 230 6.53 -5.93 10.57
CA GLU A 230 6.10 -7.28 10.15
C GLU A 230 5.15 -7.24 8.94
N LEU A 231 4.23 -6.28 8.91
CA LEU A 231 3.32 -6.10 7.78
C LEU A 231 4.04 -5.54 6.55
N LEU A 232 5.07 -4.71 6.73
CA LEU A 232 5.85 -4.10 5.66
C LEU A 232 6.60 -5.14 4.83
N SER A 233 7.25 -6.12 5.47
CA SER A 233 7.92 -7.20 4.74
C SER A 233 6.93 -8.02 3.91
N SER A 234 5.81 -8.38 4.53
CA SER A 234 4.75 -9.18 3.90
C SER A 234 4.13 -8.48 2.68
N VAL A 235 3.83 -7.18 2.79
CA VAL A 235 3.26 -6.42 1.66
C VAL A 235 4.27 -6.22 0.54
N GLN A 236 5.56 -6.08 0.87
CA GLN A 236 6.62 -5.93 -0.12
C GLN A 236 6.80 -7.20 -0.96
N GLU A 237 6.75 -8.38 -0.34
CA GLU A 237 6.76 -9.66 -1.06
C GLU A 237 5.56 -9.76 -2.02
N LEU A 238 4.36 -9.40 -1.55
CA LEU A 238 3.16 -9.35 -2.41
C LEU A 238 3.32 -8.38 -3.58
N SER A 239 3.86 -7.18 -3.33
CA SER A 239 4.10 -6.19 -4.38
C SER A 239 5.04 -6.72 -5.47
N ILE A 240 6.09 -7.47 -5.10
CA ILE A 240 7.01 -8.07 -6.06
C ILE A 240 6.28 -9.10 -6.92
N SER A 241 5.54 -10.03 -6.30
CA SER A 241 4.81 -11.07 -7.03
C SER A 241 3.74 -10.49 -7.96
N ILE A 242 2.98 -9.48 -7.51
CA ILE A 242 1.94 -8.83 -8.32
C ILE A 242 2.53 -8.16 -9.56
N ARG A 243 3.68 -7.49 -9.42
CA ARG A 243 4.39 -6.89 -10.57
C ARG A 243 4.90 -7.95 -11.54
N HIS A 244 5.35 -9.08 -11.03
CA HIS A 244 5.79 -10.20 -11.87
C HIS A 244 4.67 -10.68 -12.80
N PHE A 245 3.46 -10.91 -12.27
CA PHE A 245 2.30 -11.28 -13.09
C PHE A 245 2.01 -10.26 -14.18
N ARG A 246 2.07 -8.94 -13.88
CA ARG A 246 1.88 -7.89 -14.90
C ARG A 246 2.87 -8.04 -16.05
N THR A 247 4.13 -8.33 -15.75
CA THR A 247 5.18 -8.59 -16.76
C THR A 247 4.90 -9.86 -17.53
N GLU A 248 4.59 -10.97 -16.86
CA GLU A 248 4.33 -12.26 -17.52
C GLU A 248 3.12 -12.21 -18.46
N PHE A 249 2.02 -11.56 -18.07
CA PHE A 249 0.88 -11.36 -18.96
C PHE A 249 1.24 -10.49 -20.16
N TYR A 250 2.02 -9.42 -19.95
CA TYR A 250 2.49 -8.59 -21.06
C TYR A 250 3.35 -9.38 -22.05
N GLU A 251 4.29 -10.19 -21.55
CA GLU A 251 5.13 -11.04 -22.41
C GLU A 251 4.31 -12.14 -23.12
N SER A 252 3.34 -12.74 -22.43
CA SER A 252 2.42 -13.71 -23.04
C SER A 252 1.63 -13.08 -24.19
N ILE A 253 1.09 -11.87 -24.01
CA ILE A 253 0.42 -11.12 -25.09
C ILE A 253 1.35 -10.96 -26.30
N LEU A 254 2.62 -10.58 -26.09
CA LEU A 254 3.58 -10.42 -27.18
C LEU A 254 3.83 -11.74 -27.92
N ARG A 255 4.01 -12.85 -27.20
CA ARG A 255 4.17 -14.17 -27.80
C ARG A 255 2.93 -14.57 -28.61
N ILE A 256 1.74 -14.41 -28.04
CA ILE A 256 0.46 -14.73 -28.70
C ILE A 256 0.30 -13.92 -29.99
N LEU A 257 0.52 -12.61 -29.96
CA LEU A 257 0.42 -11.76 -31.14
C LEU A 257 1.41 -12.17 -32.23
N ASN A 258 2.65 -12.50 -31.86
CA ASN A 258 3.65 -12.97 -32.81
C ASN A 258 3.22 -14.27 -33.50
N LEU A 259 2.72 -15.24 -32.72
CA LEU A 259 2.21 -16.51 -33.26
C LEU A 259 0.99 -16.30 -34.17
N MET A 260 0.03 -15.47 -33.75
CA MET A 260 -1.16 -15.18 -34.55
C MET A 260 -0.83 -14.52 -35.89
N ASN A 261 0.20 -13.67 -35.93
CA ASN A 261 0.67 -13.04 -37.18
C ASN A 261 1.33 -14.03 -38.15
N MET A 262 1.83 -15.17 -37.67
CA MET A 262 2.43 -16.22 -38.50
C MET A 262 1.38 -17.16 -39.12
N LEU A 263 0.12 -17.09 -38.69
CA LEU A 263 -0.94 -17.91 -39.27
C LEU A 263 -1.26 -17.47 -40.70
N PRO A 264 -1.43 -18.42 -41.64
CA PRO A 264 -1.57 -18.12 -43.06
C PRO A 264 -2.92 -17.47 -43.41
N GLU A 265 -4.01 -17.91 -42.76
CA GLU A 265 -5.38 -17.54 -43.12
C GLU A 265 -6.11 -16.76 -42.01
N TYR A 266 -5.50 -16.64 -40.82
CA TYR A 266 -6.05 -15.82 -39.74
C TYR A 266 -5.50 -14.40 -39.82
N ARG A 267 -6.39 -13.41 -39.65
CA ARG A 267 -6.05 -12.00 -39.49
C ARG A 267 -6.94 -11.43 -38.41
N MET A 268 -6.32 -10.71 -37.46
CA MET A 268 -7.07 -9.99 -36.43
C MET A 268 -7.86 -8.85 -37.06
N ASP A 269 -9.09 -8.65 -36.59
CA ASP A 269 -9.87 -7.47 -36.92
C ASP A 269 -9.26 -6.23 -36.24
N ALA A 270 -8.84 -5.26 -37.05
CA ALA A 270 -8.17 -4.05 -36.58
C ALA A 270 -9.07 -3.15 -35.74
N GLU A 271 -10.38 -3.09 -36.03
CA GLU A 271 -11.31 -2.25 -35.25
C GLU A 271 -11.57 -2.85 -33.87
N GLN A 272 -11.81 -4.16 -33.83
CA GLN A 272 -12.02 -4.89 -32.58
C GLN A 272 -10.77 -4.92 -31.71
N ASP A 273 -9.58 -5.10 -32.30
CA ASP A 273 -8.31 -5.03 -31.57
C ASP A 273 -8.06 -3.63 -31.00
N ALA A 274 -8.30 -2.57 -31.79
CA ALA A 274 -8.16 -1.20 -31.31
C ALA A 274 -9.11 -0.90 -30.14
N TYR A 275 -10.36 -1.37 -30.19
CA TYR A 275 -11.31 -1.26 -29.09
C TYR A 275 -10.81 -2.01 -27.84
N ASN A 276 -10.34 -3.24 -28.01
CA ASN A 276 -9.84 -4.07 -26.91
C ASN A 276 -8.59 -3.48 -26.22
N ARG A 277 -7.73 -2.78 -26.97
CA ARG A 277 -6.52 -2.13 -26.43
C ARG A 277 -6.78 -0.83 -25.67
N GLN A 278 -7.97 -0.24 -25.75
CA GLN A 278 -8.26 1.03 -25.05
C GLN A 278 -8.01 0.91 -23.53
N LEU A 279 -8.36 -0.24 -22.95
CA LEU A 279 -8.15 -0.54 -21.53
C LEU A 279 -6.67 -0.72 -21.15
N LEU A 280 -5.77 -0.87 -22.13
CA LEU A 280 -4.34 -1.06 -21.90
C LEU A 280 -3.53 0.24 -21.92
N SER A 281 -4.21 1.38 -22.00
CA SER A 281 -3.59 2.72 -21.98
C SER A 281 -3.26 3.15 -20.55
N PHE A 282 -2.31 2.46 -19.91
CA PHE A 282 -1.83 2.77 -18.56
C PHE A 282 -0.31 2.80 -18.49
N ASP A 283 0.21 3.49 -17.47
CA ASP A 283 1.64 3.53 -17.19
C ASP A 283 2.13 2.16 -16.69
N LYS A 284 2.93 1.50 -17.53
CA LYS A 284 3.53 0.18 -17.25
C LYS A 284 4.62 0.24 -16.19
N THR A 285 5.21 1.42 -15.99
CA THR A 285 6.25 1.66 -14.98
C THR A 285 5.68 2.02 -13.62
N LEU A 286 4.34 2.08 -13.48
CA LEU A 286 3.71 2.36 -12.21
C LEU A 286 4.11 1.31 -11.16
N GLY A 287 4.61 1.80 -10.04
CA GLY A 287 5.16 0.97 -8.97
C GLY A 287 6.58 0.47 -9.25
N GLU A 288 7.11 0.52 -10.47
CA GLU A 288 8.52 0.16 -10.68
C GLU A 288 9.44 1.09 -9.88
N MET A 289 10.45 0.49 -9.26
CA MET A 289 11.35 1.20 -8.36
C MET A 289 12.20 2.20 -9.15
N SER A 290 11.94 3.49 -8.93
CA SER A 290 12.94 4.56 -9.08
C SER A 290 13.59 4.80 -7.72
#